data_AF-A0A3D6DK33-F1
#
_entry.id   AF-A0A3D6DK33-F1
#
_cell.length_a   1.000
_cell.length_b   1.000
_cell.length_c   1.000
_cell.angle_alpha   90.00
_cell.angle_beta   90.00
_cell.angle_gamma   90.00
#
_symmetry.space_group_name_H-M   'P 1'
#
loop_
_entity.id
_entity.type
_entity.pdbx_description
1 polymer ?
#
loop_
_entity_poly.entity_id
_entity_poly.type
_entity_poly.pdbx_seq_one_letter_code
_entity_poly.pdbx_strand_id
1 'polypeptide(L)'
;MKLRSFSKSIFSLLFVLLSSWSVAAQGPGLDDKINEAFTPIANWWGAVILHNFPGTSVPTIIILLVGGALFFTFYFGFVNVRRFPTAIKTVRGKYDALDHHASGDPALSIAGDIKGTIKDESKSGEVSHFQALATAVSGTVGNGNIAGVALAIAVGGPGATFWMILCGLLGMSTKFVECTLGVRYRDVGEDGTVYGGPMYYLSKGLKERGMGKIGKALAVVFAILCIGASFGGGNAAQSNQAAMQLVSTFGMTGGSARTIIGIIMMIFVGIIIIGGIKRIAAVTEKIVPFMALMYVLACVYIIGSNFSFVDDAFGMIFTQAFNPQAGLGGLLGVLITGFRRAAFSNEAGAGSASIAHAAVKTKYAASEGLVALLEPFIDTVVICTMTALVIIIFNGDNTVFDYGGVGGKVLIDGTAVEGAGITAAAFSKYISFAGPFLTIAVVLFAVSTM
;
A
#
# COMPACT_ATOMS: atom_id res chain seq x y z
N MET A 1 7.72 -19.46 29.83
CA MET A 1 9.06 -20.13 29.87
C MET A 1 9.37 -21.00 28.63
N LYS A 2 8.37 -21.42 27.81
CA LYS A 2 8.60 -22.27 26.61
C LYS A 2 9.04 -21.55 25.31
N LEU A 3 8.94 -20.21 25.20
CA LEU A 3 9.35 -19.50 23.97
C LEU A 3 10.88 -19.26 23.82
N ARG A 4 11.66 -19.31 24.91
CA ARG A 4 13.10 -19.00 24.86
C ARG A 4 13.97 -20.16 24.36
N SER A 5 13.55 -21.43 24.48
CA SER A 5 14.34 -22.55 23.95
C SER A 5 14.09 -22.80 22.46
N PHE A 6 12.90 -22.45 21.94
CA PHE A 6 12.55 -22.61 20.52
C PHE A 6 13.38 -21.69 19.61
N SER A 7 13.69 -20.48 20.07
CA SER A 7 14.54 -19.52 19.35
C SER A 7 15.99 -20.00 19.17
N LYS A 8 16.55 -20.73 20.16
CA LYS A 8 17.94 -21.21 20.09
C LYS A 8 18.07 -22.40 19.15
N SER A 9 17.11 -23.33 19.15
CA SER A 9 17.12 -24.49 18.25
C SER A 9 16.92 -24.10 16.78
N ILE A 10 16.09 -23.10 16.48
CA ILE A 10 15.94 -22.54 15.12
C ILE A 10 17.24 -21.87 14.65
N PHE A 11 17.89 -21.08 15.51
CA PHE A 11 19.16 -20.44 15.17
C PHE A 11 20.28 -21.45 14.88
N SER A 12 20.33 -22.55 15.64
CA SER A 12 21.31 -23.63 15.43
C SER A 12 21.03 -24.43 14.15
N LEU A 13 19.77 -24.67 13.80
CA LEU A 13 19.38 -25.32 12.53
C LEU A 13 19.66 -24.43 11.30
N LEU A 14 19.45 -23.12 11.41
CA LEU A 14 19.79 -22.14 10.37
C LEU A 14 21.29 -22.03 10.13
N PHE A 15 22.10 -22.07 11.19
CA PHE A 15 23.56 -21.99 11.06
C PHE A 15 24.15 -23.22 10.35
N VAL A 16 23.56 -24.41 10.56
CA VAL A 16 23.98 -25.66 9.91
C VAL A 16 23.52 -25.74 8.44
N LEU A 17 22.37 -25.15 8.10
CA LEU A 17 21.89 -25.05 6.71
C LEU A 17 22.65 -24.01 5.89
N LEU A 18 23.15 -22.93 6.51
CA LEU A 18 23.92 -21.88 5.86
C LEU A 18 25.39 -22.27 5.60
N SER A 19 25.97 -23.20 6.36
CA SER A 19 27.40 -23.53 6.29
C SER A 19 27.77 -24.59 5.24
N SER A 20 26.80 -25.12 4.48
CA SER A 20 27.02 -26.29 3.60
C SER A 20 26.68 -26.08 2.12
N TRP A 21 26.42 -24.86 1.66
CA TRP A 21 26.06 -24.60 0.26
C TRP A 21 27.06 -23.67 -0.43
N SER A 22 28.22 -24.22 -0.76
CA SER A 22 29.08 -23.67 -1.81
C SER A 22 28.86 -24.48 -3.08
N VAL A 23 27.95 -24.07 -3.98
CA VAL A 23 27.97 -24.54 -5.37
C VAL A 23 27.41 -23.47 -6.31
N ALA A 24 28.25 -23.05 -7.24
CA ALA A 24 27.90 -22.31 -8.43
C ALA A 24 26.86 -23.08 -9.25
N ALA A 25 25.60 -22.65 -9.22
CA ALA A 25 24.58 -23.14 -10.14
C ALA A 25 24.49 -22.20 -11.35
N GLN A 26 24.95 -22.66 -12.53
CA GLN A 26 24.75 -22.01 -13.82
C GLN A 26 23.38 -22.37 -14.45
N GLY A 27 22.31 -22.29 -13.67
CA GLY A 27 20.94 -22.52 -14.14
C GLY A 27 19.94 -21.62 -13.40
N PRO A 28 18.72 -21.43 -13.95
CA PRO A 28 17.69 -20.62 -13.31
C PRO A 28 17.40 -21.13 -11.90
N GLY A 29 17.34 -20.22 -10.93
CA GLY A 29 17.12 -20.52 -9.53
C GLY A 29 15.76 -21.18 -9.28
N LEU A 30 15.55 -21.71 -8.07
CA LEU A 30 14.23 -22.23 -7.70
C LEU A 30 13.15 -21.14 -7.80
N ASP A 31 13.51 -19.91 -7.45
CA ASP A 31 12.68 -18.72 -7.57
C ASP A 31 12.30 -18.41 -9.02
N ASP A 32 13.25 -18.47 -9.96
CA ASP A 32 12.99 -18.23 -11.38
C ASP A 32 11.97 -19.26 -11.93
N LYS A 33 12.13 -20.54 -11.57
CA LYS A 33 11.19 -21.60 -11.96
C LYS A 33 9.78 -21.39 -11.41
N ILE A 34 9.67 -20.96 -10.15
CA ILE A 34 8.37 -20.64 -9.53
C ILE A 34 7.73 -19.45 -10.25
N ASN A 35 8.52 -18.42 -10.58
CA ASN A 35 8.02 -17.23 -11.25
C ASN A 35 7.51 -17.55 -12.67
N GLU A 36 8.26 -18.36 -13.44
CA GLU A 36 7.83 -18.84 -14.76
C GLU A 36 6.54 -19.66 -14.68
N ALA A 37 6.40 -20.54 -13.68
CA ALA A 37 5.19 -21.34 -13.49
C ALA A 37 3.97 -20.49 -13.11
N PHE A 38 4.16 -19.40 -12.36
CA PHE A 38 3.07 -18.54 -11.90
C PHE A 38 2.66 -17.46 -12.92
N THR A 39 3.56 -17.09 -13.83
CA THR A 39 3.35 -16.02 -14.83
C THR A 39 2.07 -16.22 -15.67
N PRO A 40 1.76 -17.42 -16.21
CA PRO A 40 0.52 -17.63 -16.97
C PRO A 40 -0.74 -17.38 -16.14
N ILE A 41 -0.72 -17.77 -14.86
CA ILE A 41 -1.83 -17.57 -13.92
C ILE A 41 -2.03 -16.08 -13.64
N ALA A 42 -0.94 -15.36 -13.38
CA ALA A 42 -0.97 -13.92 -13.15
C ALA A 42 -1.48 -13.16 -14.39
N ASN A 43 -1.02 -13.53 -15.58
CA ASN A 43 -1.45 -12.92 -16.84
C ASN A 43 -2.94 -13.14 -17.12
N TRP A 44 -3.44 -14.36 -16.86
CA TRP A 44 -4.86 -14.67 -17.01
C TRP A 44 -5.73 -13.83 -16.07
N TRP A 45 -5.37 -13.76 -14.79
CA TRP A 45 -6.09 -12.92 -13.81
C TRP A 45 -6.03 -11.43 -14.19
N GLY A 46 -4.87 -10.96 -14.64
CA GLY A 46 -4.69 -9.60 -15.14
C GLY A 46 -5.64 -9.28 -16.28
N ALA A 47 -5.77 -10.18 -17.26
CA ALA A 47 -6.67 -10.00 -18.39
C ALA A 47 -8.15 -9.96 -17.99
N VAL A 48 -8.57 -10.78 -17.01
CA VAL A 48 -9.95 -10.79 -16.50
C VAL A 48 -10.27 -9.51 -15.74
N ILE A 49 -9.40 -9.10 -14.82
CA ILE A 49 -9.65 -7.94 -13.94
C ILE A 49 -9.53 -6.62 -14.72
N LEU A 50 -8.56 -6.53 -15.62
CA LEU A 50 -8.25 -5.31 -16.39
C LEU A 50 -8.88 -5.33 -17.78
N HIS A 51 -9.96 -6.09 -17.97
CA HIS A 51 -10.70 -6.05 -19.21
C HIS A 51 -11.17 -4.63 -19.50
N ASN A 52 -11.09 -4.24 -20.77
CA ASN A 52 -11.51 -2.92 -21.19
C ASN A 52 -13.02 -2.80 -21.21
N PHE A 53 -13.53 -1.63 -20.82
CA PHE A 53 -14.93 -1.32 -20.91
C PHE A 53 -15.36 -1.31 -22.39
N PRO A 54 -16.50 -1.93 -22.76
CA PRO A 54 -16.90 -2.09 -24.16
C PRO A 54 -16.83 -0.78 -24.95
N GLY A 55 -16.13 -0.82 -26.09
CA GLY A 55 -15.95 0.35 -26.97
C GLY A 55 -14.88 1.35 -26.51
N THR A 56 -14.09 1.04 -25.48
CA THR A 56 -13.02 1.91 -24.97
C THR A 56 -11.72 1.15 -24.73
N SER A 57 -10.61 1.86 -24.51
CA SER A 57 -9.34 1.32 -24.01
C SER A 57 -9.19 1.41 -22.49
N VAL A 58 -10.25 1.83 -21.78
CA VAL A 58 -10.22 2.06 -20.33
C VAL A 58 -10.57 0.76 -19.60
N PRO A 59 -9.74 0.27 -18.66
CA PRO A 59 -10.10 -0.87 -17.82
C PRO A 59 -11.39 -0.60 -17.03
N THR A 60 -12.36 -1.51 -17.10
CA THR A 60 -13.68 -1.35 -16.44
C THR A 60 -13.55 -1.08 -14.94
N ILE A 61 -12.60 -1.75 -14.28
CA ILE A 61 -12.36 -1.57 -12.84
C ILE A 61 -11.97 -0.13 -12.49
N ILE A 62 -11.24 0.57 -13.35
CA ILE A 62 -10.84 1.95 -13.11
C ILE A 62 -12.07 2.86 -13.14
N ILE A 63 -13.00 2.65 -14.08
CA ILE A 63 -14.25 3.42 -14.14
C ILE A 63 -15.03 3.26 -12.84
N LEU A 64 -15.13 2.04 -12.31
CA LEU A 64 -15.82 1.76 -11.05
C LEU A 64 -15.13 2.42 -9.85
N LEU A 65 -13.79 2.30 -9.75
CA LEU A 65 -13.03 2.88 -8.64
C LEU A 65 -13.07 4.41 -8.65
N VAL A 66 -12.85 5.03 -9.82
CA VAL A 66 -12.87 6.49 -9.97
C VAL A 66 -14.29 7.02 -9.81
N GLY A 67 -15.28 6.35 -10.41
CA GLY A 67 -16.69 6.71 -10.26
C GLY A 67 -17.14 6.65 -8.80
N GLY A 68 -16.75 5.59 -8.06
CA GLY A 68 -16.99 5.47 -6.63
C GLY A 68 -16.31 6.56 -5.82
N ALA A 69 -15.04 6.84 -6.09
CA ALA A 69 -14.28 7.89 -5.41
C ALA A 69 -14.87 9.29 -5.64
N LEU A 70 -15.27 9.60 -6.88
CA LEU A 70 -15.99 10.82 -7.22
C LEU A 70 -17.33 10.89 -6.47
N PHE A 71 -18.14 9.83 -6.55
CA PHE A 71 -19.42 9.76 -5.88
C PHE A 71 -19.29 10.04 -4.38
N PHE A 72 -18.39 9.34 -3.68
CA PHE A 72 -18.18 9.55 -2.25
C PHE A 72 -17.62 10.94 -1.93
N THR A 73 -16.73 11.46 -2.77
CA THR A 73 -16.19 12.82 -2.58
C THR A 73 -17.30 13.87 -2.62
N PHE A 74 -18.21 13.81 -3.60
CA PHE A 74 -19.32 14.74 -3.69
C PHE A 74 -20.40 14.47 -2.63
N TYR A 75 -20.78 13.21 -2.43
CA TYR A 75 -21.83 12.81 -1.48
C TYR A 75 -21.50 13.24 -0.04
N PHE A 76 -20.24 13.11 0.38
CA PHE A 76 -19.79 13.54 1.70
C PHE A 76 -19.29 15.00 1.76
N GLY A 77 -19.50 15.78 0.69
CA GLY A 77 -19.18 17.20 0.63
C GLY A 77 -17.70 17.47 0.87
N PHE A 78 -16.85 16.86 0.02
CA PHE A 78 -15.39 16.98 0.03
C PHE A 78 -14.79 16.71 1.42
N VAL A 79 -15.20 15.58 2.03
CA VAL A 79 -14.76 15.16 3.36
C VAL A 79 -13.23 15.06 3.47
N ASN A 80 -12.59 14.61 2.38
CA ASN A 80 -11.15 14.53 2.21
C ASN A 80 -10.42 15.87 2.44
N VAL A 81 -11.04 17.01 2.09
CA VAL A 81 -10.47 18.35 2.33
C VAL A 81 -10.99 18.92 3.65
N ARG A 82 -12.32 18.94 3.82
CA ARG A 82 -12.99 19.62 4.93
C ARG A 82 -12.67 19.04 6.30
N ARG A 83 -12.42 17.72 6.38
CA ARG A 83 -12.17 17.02 7.65
C ARG A 83 -10.72 16.53 7.81
N PHE A 84 -9.84 16.88 6.88
CA PHE A 84 -8.40 16.58 6.99
C PHE A 84 -7.78 17.07 8.32
N PRO A 85 -8.05 18.29 8.81
CA PRO A 85 -7.51 18.73 10.11
C PRO A 85 -8.06 17.93 11.29
N THR A 86 -9.30 17.43 11.18
CA THR A 86 -9.90 16.56 12.20
C THR A 86 -9.22 15.20 12.19
N ALA A 87 -8.95 14.61 11.02
CA ALA A 87 -8.21 13.36 10.88
C ALA A 87 -6.85 13.40 11.60
N ILE A 88 -6.08 14.48 11.39
CA ILE A 88 -4.79 14.69 12.08
C ILE A 88 -4.96 14.76 13.59
N LYS A 89 -6.00 15.45 14.09
CA LYS A 89 -6.26 15.54 15.53
C LYS A 89 -6.65 14.19 16.12
N THR A 90 -7.46 13.40 15.40
CA THR A 90 -7.89 12.06 15.82
C THR A 90 -6.70 11.11 15.91
N VAL A 91 -5.86 11.03 14.86
CA VAL A 91 -4.69 10.12 14.89
C VAL A 91 -3.66 10.50 15.96
N ARG A 92 -3.57 11.79 16.31
CA ARG A 92 -2.70 12.28 17.40
C ARG A 92 -3.26 12.00 18.80
N GLY A 93 -4.41 11.34 18.90
CA GLY A 93 -5.04 10.98 20.16
C GLY A 93 -5.79 12.12 20.85
N LYS A 94 -6.02 13.26 20.16
CA LYS A 94 -6.69 14.42 20.78
C LYS A 94 -8.10 14.09 21.28
N TYR A 95 -8.75 13.10 20.68
CA TYR A 95 -10.12 12.72 20.97
C TYR A 95 -10.26 11.39 21.71
N ASP A 96 -9.15 10.72 22.07
CA ASP A 96 -9.17 9.39 22.70
C ASP A 96 -9.94 9.40 24.04
N ALA A 97 -9.93 10.53 24.76
CA ALA A 97 -10.74 10.69 25.98
C ALA A 97 -12.25 10.56 25.72
N LEU A 98 -12.73 10.95 24.53
CA LEU A 98 -14.14 10.79 24.16
C LEU A 98 -14.53 9.31 24.04
N ASP A 99 -13.59 8.44 23.67
CA ASP A 99 -13.81 7.00 23.60
C ASP A 99 -13.86 6.34 24.99
N HIS A 100 -13.19 6.93 25.98
CA HIS A 100 -13.15 6.44 27.38
C HIS A 100 -14.29 6.94 28.28
N HIS A 101 -15.01 8.01 27.90
CA HIS A 101 -16.16 8.51 28.67
C HIS A 101 -17.47 7.95 28.12
N ALA A 102 -17.96 6.87 28.73
CA ALA A 102 -19.34 6.40 28.65
C ALA A 102 -19.88 5.98 30.02
N SER A 103 -19.60 6.75 31.08
CA SER A 103 -20.47 6.72 32.26
C SER A 103 -21.72 7.55 31.93
N GLY A 104 -22.70 6.93 31.26
CA GLY A 104 -24.06 7.46 31.24
C GLY A 104 -24.62 7.51 32.66
N ASP A 105 -25.56 8.42 32.92
CA ASP A 105 -26.25 8.55 34.20
C ASP A 105 -26.78 7.16 34.67
N PRO A 106 -26.29 6.62 35.80
CA PRO A 106 -26.66 5.29 36.29
C PRO A 106 -28.18 5.12 36.47
N ALA A 107 -28.91 6.22 36.68
CA ALA A 107 -30.35 6.23 36.87
C ALA A 107 -31.16 5.82 35.62
N LEU A 108 -30.54 5.83 34.43
CA LEU A 108 -31.17 5.44 33.16
C LEU A 108 -30.73 4.06 32.66
N SER A 109 -29.85 3.38 33.41
CA SER A 109 -29.34 2.06 33.06
C SER A 109 -30.18 0.95 33.71
N ILE A 110 -30.67 0.00 32.91
CA ILE A 110 -31.22 -1.27 33.42
C ILE A 110 -30.21 -2.34 33.03
N ALA A 111 -29.57 -2.98 34.02
CA ALA A 111 -28.48 -3.93 33.81
C ALA A 111 -27.26 -3.36 33.05
N GLY A 112 -27.02 -2.05 33.14
CA GLY A 112 -25.87 -1.37 32.52
C GLY A 112 -26.12 -0.82 31.11
N ASP A 113 -27.32 -1.00 30.54
CA ASP A 113 -27.65 -0.53 29.18
C ASP A 113 -28.83 0.46 29.16
N ILE A 114 -28.76 1.44 28.24
CA ILE A 114 -29.87 2.33 27.87
C ILE A 114 -30.59 1.73 26.65
N LYS A 115 -31.91 1.59 26.72
CA LYS A 115 -32.73 0.95 25.67
C LYS A 115 -32.71 1.77 24.38
N GLY A 116 -32.09 1.24 23.31
CA GLY A 116 -32.05 1.87 21.97
C GLY A 116 -30.68 2.41 21.54
N THR A 117 -29.64 2.28 22.37
CA THR A 117 -28.25 2.58 22.01
C THR A 117 -27.42 1.31 21.90
N ILE A 118 -26.37 1.35 21.07
CA ILE A 118 -25.39 0.27 20.92
C ILE A 118 -24.78 -0.04 22.30
N LYS A 119 -24.60 -1.33 22.61
CA LYS A 119 -23.95 -1.86 23.83
C LYS A 119 -22.69 -1.06 24.18
N ASP A 120 -22.45 -0.74 25.45
CA ASP A 120 -21.22 -0.05 25.85
C ASP A 120 -19.98 -0.94 25.59
N GLU A 121 -19.42 -0.75 24.41
CA GLU A 121 -18.25 -1.42 23.87
C GLU A 121 -17.00 -0.53 23.96
N SER A 122 -16.94 0.42 24.89
CA SER A 122 -15.78 1.32 25.09
C SER A 122 -14.44 0.61 25.45
N LYS A 123 -14.41 -0.73 25.43
CA LYS A 123 -13.21 -1.59 25.48
C LYS A 123 -12.96 -2.41 24.20
N SER A 124 -13.79 -2.29 23.17
CA SER A 124 -13.77 -3.15 21.99
C SER A 124 -12.85 -2.55 20.91
N GLY A 125 -11.76 -3.25 20.60
CA GLY A 125 -10.64 -2.75 19.80
C GLY A 125 -9.30 -3.20 20.37
N GLU A 126 -8.35 -3.49 19.49
CA GLU A 126 -7.05 -4.04 19.84
C GLU A 126 -5.94 -2.98 19.82
N VAL A 127 -6.07 -1.98 18.94
CA VAL A 127 -5.02 -1.02 18.61
C VAL A 127 -5.50 0.44 18.66
N SER A 128 -4.58 1.40 18.81
CA SER A 128 -4.90 2.84 18.75
C SER A 128 -5.15 3.32 17.31
N HIS A 129 -5.71 4.52 17.15
CA HIS A 129 -5.87 5.16 15.83
C HIS A 129 -4.56 5.26 15.05
N PHE A 130 -3.46 5.63 15.72
CA PHE A 130 -2.14 5.70 15.10
C PHE A 130 -1.62 4.32 14.69
N GLN A 131 -1.81 3.30 15.54
CA GLN A 131 -1.40 1.94 15.24
C GLN A 131 -2.19 1.33 14.08
N ALA A 132 -3.51 1.59 14.01
CA ALA A 132 -4.35 1.19 12.91
C ALA A 132 -3.90 1.85 11.61
N LEU A 133 -3.69 3.18 11.62
CA LEU A 133 -3.16 3.91 10.47
C LEU A 133 -1.78 3.39 10.06
N ALA A 134 -0.83 3.23 10.99
CA ALA A 134 0.50 2.76 10.68
C ALA A 134 0.46 1.34 10.07
N THR A 135 -0.42 0.47 10.55
CA THR A 135 -0.59 -0.88 9.99
C THR A 135 -1.24 -0.87 8.61
N ALA A 136 -2.23 -0.01 8.38
CA ALA A 136 -2.85 0.10 7.06
C ALA A 136 -1.87 0.74 6.04
N VAL A 137 -1.17 1.80 6.45
CA VAL A 137 -0.13 2.47 5.65
C VAL A 137 1.04 1.54 5.36
N SER A 138 1.38 0.59 6.25
CA SER A 138 2.44 -0.40 5.97
C SER A 138 2.07 -1.29 4.78
N GLY A 139 0.80 -1.61 4.62
CA GLY A 139 0.27 -2.38 3.49
C GLY A 139 0.26 -1.60 2.16
N THR A 140 0.07 -0.28 2.20
CA THR A 140 -0.01 0.55 0.99
C THR A 140 1.33 1.17 0.59
N VAL A 141 2.11 1.64 1.57
CA VAL A 141 3.43 2.25 1.38
C VAL A 141 4.49 1.15 1.36
N GLY A 142 4.70 0.61 0.16
CA GLY A 142 5.62 -0.50 -0.09
C GLY A 142 6.55 -0.22 -1.27
N ASN A 143 7.21 -1.26 -1.78
CA ASN A 143 8.10 -1.07 -2.93
C ASN A 143 7.36 -0.59 -4.18
N GLY A 144 6.04 -0.70 -4.23
CA GLY A 144 5.21 -0.07 -5.25
C GLY A 144 5.42 1.45 -5.35
N ASN A 145 5.61 2.16 -4.25
CA ASN A 145 5.83 3.61 -4.23
C ASN A 145 7.18 4.01 -4.85
N ILE A 146 8.13 3.06 -4.88
CA ILE A 146 9.47 3.24 -5.41
C ILE A 146 9.48 2.77 -6.86
N ALA A 147 9.14 1.50 -7.10
CA ALA A 147 9.21 0.85 -8.40
C ALA A 147 8.00 1.13 -9.29
N GLY A 148 6.79 1.09 -8.73
CA GLY A 148 5.57 1.27 -9.49
C GLY A 148 5.38 2.69 -9.99
N VAL A 149 5.80 3.70 -9.22
CA VAL A 149 5.81 5.09 -9.69
C VAL A 149 6.76 5.27 -10.86
N ALA A 150 7.97 4.70 -10.75
CA ALA A 150 8.93 4.71 -11.85
C ALA A 150 8.39 4.02 -13.11
N LEU A 151 7.74 2.86 -12.94
CA LEU A 151 7.05 2.17 -14.04
C LEU A 151 5.98 3.04 -14.69
N ALA A 152 5.14 3.70 -13.88
CA ALA A 152 4.07 4.55 -14.38
C ALA A 152 4.60 5.74 -15.18
N ILE A 153 5.72 6.35 -14.74
CA ILE A 153 6.37 7.46 -15.44
C ILE A 153 7.11 6.97 -16.68
N ALA A 154 7.80 5.83 -16.60
CA ALA A 154 8.48 5.22 -17.75
C ALA A 154 7.51 4.89 -18.89
N VAL A 155 6.29 4.43 -18.57
CA VAL A 155 5.27 4.08 -19.56
C VAL A 155 4.43 5.28 -19.99
N GLY A 156 3.92 6.04 -19.01
CA GLY A 156 2.93 7.10 -19.24
C GLY A 156 3.50 8.52 -19.28
N GLY A 157 4.81 8.67 -19.08
CA GLY A 157 5.48 9.96 -18.97
C GLY A 157 5.15 10.72 -17.67
N PRO A 158 5.77 11.90 -17.47
CA PRO A 158 5.49 12.83 -16.37
C PRO A 158 4.00 13.14 -16.16
N GLY A 159 3.20 13.18 -17.23
CA GLY A 159 1.77 13.45 -17.15
C GLY A 159 0.98 12.45 -16.30
N ALA A 160 1.45 11.20 -16.18
CA ALA A 160 0.78 10.19 -15.36
C ALA A 160 0.74 10.60 -13.88
N THR A 161 1.73 11.36 -13.41
CA THR A 161 1.84 11.84 -12.02
C THR A 161 0.66 12.75 -11.64
N PHE A 162 0.18 13.61 -12.55
CA PHE A 162 -0.99 14.45 -12.28
C PHE A 162 -2.23 13.61 -11.96
N TRP A 163 -2.49 12.60 -12.78
CA TRP A 163 -3.64 11.71 -12.61
C TRP A 163 -3.48 10.80 -11.39
N MET A 164 -2.25 10.41 -11.04
CA MET A 164 -1.97 9.72 -9.78
C MET A 164 -2.36 10.57 -8.57
N ILE A 165 -1.93 11.84 -8.53
CA ILE A 165 -2.24 12.78 -7.44
C ILE A 165 -3.76 12.97 -7.32
N LEU A 166 -4.44 13.22 -8.45
CA LEU A 166 -5.89 13.40 -8.46
C LEU A 166 -6.62 12.16 -7.96
N CYS A 167 -6.23 10.97 -8.43
CA CYS A 167 -6.78 9.71 -7.95
C CYS A 167 -6.53 9.51 -6.46
N GLY A 168 -5.34 9.85 -5.95
CA GLY A 168 -5.02 9.79 -4.52
C GLY A 168 -5.96 10.68 -3.69
N LEU A 169 -6.15 11.93 -4.10
CA LEU A 169 -7.05 12.89 -3.43
C LEU A 169 -8.50 12.43 -3.42
N LEU A 170 -9.00 11.86 -4.53
CA LEU A 170 -10.36 11.33 -4.62
C LEU A 170 -10.49 10.02 -3.81
N GLY A 171 -9.47 9.17 -3.83
CA GLY A 171 -9.43 7.89 -3.13
C GLY A 171 -9.54 8.01 -1.61
N MET A 172 -9.13 9.16 -1.05
CA MET A 172 -9.34 9.49 0.37
C MET A 172 -10.82 9.31 0.77
N SER A 173 -11.75 9.81 -0.04
CA SER A 173 -13.19 9.70 0.24
C SER A 173 -13.70 8.25 0.19
N THR A 174 -13.15 7.42 -0.70
CA THR A 174 -13.46 5.98 -0.74
C THR A 174 -12.98 5.30 0.53
N LYS A 175 -11.72 5.53 0.94
CA LYS A 175 -11.15 4.97 2.17
C LYS A 175 -11.93 5.37 3.42
N PHE A 176 -12.40 6.63 3.47
CA PHE A 176 -13.28 7.10 4.53
C PHE A 176 -14.51 6.21 4.68
N VAL A 177 -15.18 5.86 3.57
CA VAL A 177 -16.38 5.01 3.59
C VAL A 177 -16.03 3.58 3.97
N GLU A 178 -15.02 2.99 3.33
CA GLU A 178 -14.61 1.60 3.55
C GLU A 178 -14.25 1.36 5.02
N CYS A 179 -13.43 2.22 5.60
CA CYS A 179 -12.96 2.07 6.98
C CYS A 179 -14.06 2.40 8.00
N THR A 180 -14.95 3.36 7.70
CA THR A 180 -16.15 3.60 8.51
C THR A 180 -17.03 2.34 8.54
N LEU A 181 -17.28 1.72 7.40
CA LEU A 181 -18.07 0.48 7.33
C LEU A 181 -17.35 -0.69 8.00
N GLY A 182 -16.03 -0.79 7.84
CA GLY A 182 -15.19 -1.80 8.50
C GLY A 182 -15.35 -1.79 10.01
N VAL A 183 -15.33 -0.61 10.63
CA VAL A 183 -15.57 -0.46 12.08
C VAL A 183 -17.05 -0.67 12.42
N ARG A 184 -17.98 -0.12 11.63
CA ARG A 184 -19.43 -0.17 11.93
C ARG A 184 -20.00 -1.60 11.97
N TYR A 185 -19.44 -2.52 11.20
CA TYR A 185 -19.95 -3.89 11.03
C TYR A 185 -19.02 -4.97 11.57
N ARG A 186 -17.95 -4.62 12.27
CA ARG A 186 -17.04 -5.60 12.89
C ARG A 186 -17.75 -6.46 13.94
N ASP A 187 -17.22 -7.65 14.17
CA ASP A 187 -17.49 -8.47 15.35
C ASP A 187 -16.32 -8.40 16.32
N VAL A 188 -16.63 -8.60 17.59
CA VAL A 188 -15.63 -8.71 18.65
C VAL A 188 -15.86 -10.03 19.35
N GLY A 189 -14.84 -10.89 19.29
CA GLY A 189 -14.85 -12.19 19.95
C GLY A 189 -14.83 -12.07 21.47
N GLU A 190 -15.13 -13.17 22.16
CA GLU A 190 -15.11 -13.24 23.63
C GLU A 190 -13.72 -12.97 24.22
N ASP A 191 -12.67 -13.29 23.45
CA ASP A 191 -11.26 -13.03 23.77
C ASP A 191 -10.81 -11.59 23.46
N GLY A 192 -11.72 -10.76 22.94
CA GLY A 192 -11.45 -9.40 22.50
C GLY A 192 -10.81 -9.28 21.11
N THR A 193 -10.65 -10.40 20.39
CA THR A 193 -10.17 -10.39 19.00
C THR A 193 -11.21 -9.75 18.10
N VAL A 194 -10.79 -8.81 17.25
CA VAL A 194 -11.70 -8.08 16.37
C VAL A 194 -11.68 -8.66 14.97
N TYR A 195 -12.86 -8.86 14.41
CA TYR A 195 -13.05 -9.33 13.05
C TYR A 195 -13.86 -8.31 12.26
N GLY A 196 -13.26 -7.69 11.25
CA GLY A 196 -13.95 -6.68 10.45
C GLY A 196 -13.37 -6.55 9.05
N GLY A 197 -13.96 -5.63 8.29
CA GLY A 197 -13.63 -5.41 6.88
C GLY A 197 -14.77 -5.81 5.93
N PRO A 198 -14.47 -5.97 4.62
CA PRO A 198 -15.52 -5.99 3.60
C PRO A 198 -16.42 -7.21 3.66
N MET A 199 -15.88 -8.37 3.98
CA MET A 199 -16.65 -9.59 4.22
C MET A 199 -17.73 -9.41 5.31
N TYR A 200 -17.48 -8.56 6.31
CA TYR A 200 -18.45 -8.28 7.38
C TYR A 200 -19.50 -7.26 6.96
N TYR A 201 -19.10 -6.11 6.39
CA TYR A 201 -20.09 -5.10 5.97
C TYR A 201 -20.90 -5.54 4.75
N LEU A 202 -20.36 -6.39 3.87
CA LEU A 202 -21.11 -6.99 2.76
C LEU A 202 -22.15 -7.97 3.29
N SER A 203 -21.78 -8.86 4.22
CA SER A 203 -22.70 -9.84 4.78
C SER A 203 -23.79 -9.19 5.64
N LYS A 204 -23.42 -8.33 6.60
CA LYS A 204 -24.35 -7.71 7.55
C LYS A 204 -25.06 -6.50 6.97
N GLY A 205 -24.32 -5.58 6.35
CA GLY A 205 -24.89 -4.34 5.82
C GLY A 205 -25.88 -4.59 4.68
N LEU A 206 -25.59 -5.53 3.77
CA LEU A 206 -26.58 -5.90 2.73
C LEU A 206 -27.75 -6.70 3.30
N LYS A 207 -27.55 -7.48 4.38
CA LYS A 207 -28.67 -8.14 5.07
C LYS A 207 -29.65 -7.13 5.68
N GLU A 208 -29.15 -6.05 6.29
CA GLU A 208 -29.99 -4.95 6.80
C GLU A 208 -30.81 -4.26 5.69
N ARG A 209 -30.31 -4.30 4.44
CA ARG A 209 -31.00 -3.77 3.26
C ARG A 209 -31.88 -4.79 2.53
N GLY A 210 -32.15 -5.96 3.13
CA GLY A 210 -32.98 -7.02 2.53
C GLY A 210 -32.26 -7.90 1.50
N MET A 211 -30.96 -7.72 1.29
CA MET A 211 -30.14 -8.42 0.30
C MET A 211 -29.20 -9.48 0.91
N GLY A 212 -29.62 -10.13 2.01
CA GLY A 212 -28.73 -10.99 2.80
C GLY A 212 -28.07 -12.16 2.04
N LYS A 213 -28.77 -12.78 1.08
CA LYS A 213 -28.19 -13.87 0.25
C LYS A 213 -27.05 -13.35 -0.64
N ILE A 214 -27.26 -12.20 -1.29
CA ILE A 214 -26.27 -11.55 -2.14
C ILE A 214 -25.08 -11.08 -1.29
N GLY A 215 -25.36 -10.47 -0.13
CA GLY A 215 -24.32 -10.04 0.79
C GLY A 215 -23.40 -11.16 1.26
N LYS A 216 -23.98 -12.32 1.61
CA LYS A 216 -23.20 -13.50 1.99
C LYS A 216 -22.35 -14.04 0.83
N ALA A 217 -22.91 -14.08 -0.38
CA ALA A 217 -22.16 -14.52 -1.57
C ALA A 217 -20.97 -13.59 -1.87
N LEU A 218 -21.20 -12.28 -1.87
CA LEU A 218 -20.16 -11.28 -2.10
C LEU A 218 -19.08 -11.30 -0.99
N ALA A 219 -19.46 -11.51 0.26
CA ALA A 219 -18.51 -11.65 1.37
C ALA A 219 -17.55 -12.84 1.18
N VAL A 220 -18.07 -13.99 0.74
CA VAL A 220 -17.25 -15.19 0.46
C VAL A 220 -16.33 -14.94 -0.72
N VAL A 221 -16.85 -14.37 -1.82
CA VAL A 221 -16.04 -14.02 -2.99
C VAL A 221 -14.93 -13.05 -2.60
N PHE A 222 -15.25 -11.99 -1.86
CA PHE A 222 -14.27 -11.03 -1.37
C PHE A 222 -13.19 -11.73 -0.52
N ALA A 223 -13.57 -12.58 0.43
CA ALA A 223 -12.61 -13.25 1.30
C ALA A 223 -11.61 -14.12 0.51
N ILE A 224 -12.09 -14.89 -0.47
CA ILE A 224 -11.24 -15.72 -1.33
C ILE A 224 -10.28 -14.85 -2.15
N LEU A 225 -10.80 -13.79 -2.79
CA LEU A 225 -9.99 -12.88 -3.60
C LEU A 225 -8.98 -12.10 -2.76
N CYS A 226 -9.37 -11.65 -1.56
CA CYS A 226 -8.50 -10.94 -0.63
C CYS A 226 -7.34 -11.82 -0.15
N ILE A 227 -7.62 -13.09 0.18
CA ILE A 227 -6.57 -14.07 0.51
C ILE A 227 -5.64 -14.24 -0.69
N GLY A 228 -6.17 -14.48 -1.90
CA GLY A 228 -5.36 -14.60 -3.11
C GLY A 228 -4.50 -13.37 -3.40
N ALA A 229 -5.06 -12.17 -3.27
CA ALA A 229 -4.38 -10.90 -3.52
C ALA A 229 -3.21 -10.66 -2.53
N SER A 230 -3.36 -11.10 -1.27
CA SER A 230 -2.32 -10.99 -0.24
C SER A 230 -1.03 -11.75 -0.61
N PHE A 231 -1.13 -12.91 -1.27
CA PHE A 231 0.04 -13.64 -1.76
C PHE A 231 0.77 -12.92 -2.89
N GLY A 232 0.03 -12.20 -3.75
CA GLY A 232 0.59 -11.46 -4.88
C GLY A 232 1.27 -10.17 -4.45
N GLY A 233 0.48 -9.10 -4.33
CA GLY A 233 0.99 -7.73 -4.09
C GLY A 233 1.57 -7.55 -2.68
N GLY A 234 0.97 -8.20 -1.68
CA GLY A 234 1.39 -8.10 -0.28
C GLY A 234 2.66 -8.89 0.04
N ASN A 235 2.91 -10.01 -0.64
CA ASN A 235 4.01 -10.92 -0.31
C ASN A 235 5.01 -11.15 -1.45
N ALA A 236 4.62 -11.83 -2.53
CA ALA A 236 5.55 -12.26 -3.58
C ALA A 236 6.25 -11.07 -4.26
N ALA A 237 5.52 -10.01 -4.58
CA ALA A 237 6.10 -8.82 -5.21
C ALA A 237 7.08 -8.08 -4.28
N GLN A 238 6.78 -7.99 -2.98
CA GLN A 238 7.61 -7.29 -1.99
C GLN A 238 8.89 -8.05 -1.69
N SER A 239 8.78 -9.34 -1.42
CA SER A 239 9.91 -10.23 -1.13
C SER A 239 10.85 -10.36 -2.32
N ASN A 240 10.31 -10.48 -3.55
CA ASN A 240 11.13 -10.57 -4.75
C ASN A 240 11.94 -9.29 -5.00
N GLN A 241 11.31 -8.11 -4.90
CA GLN A 241 12.02 -6.83 -5.09
C GLN A 241 13.09 -6.59 -4.03
N ALA A 242 12.80 -6.90 -2.76
CA ALA A 242 13.80 -6.82 -1.69
C ALA A 242 14.98 -7.78 -1.94
N ALA A 243 14.71 -9.02 -2.36
CA ALA A 243 15.74 -9.98 -2.69
C ALA A 243 16.61 -9.52 -3.86
N MET A 244 16.01 -9.01 -4.94
CA MET A 244 16.73 -8.46 -6.08
C MET A 244 17.66 -7.30 -5.67
N GLN A 245 17.15 -6.37 -4.87
CA GLN A 245 17.92 -5.21 -4.41
C GLN A 245 19.09 -5.63 -3.53
N LEU A 246 18.88 -6.57 -2.61
CA LEU A 246 19.94 -7.11 -1.74
C LEU A 246 21.00 -7.85 -2.55
N VAL A 247 20.61 -8.73 -3.48
CA VAL A 247 21.56 -9.44 -4.37
C VAL A 247 22.40 -8.47 -5.17
N SER A 248 21.78 -7.46 -5.78
CA SER A 248 22.48 -6.43 -6.55
C SER A 248 23.47 -5.64 -5.69
N THR A 249 23.05 -5.20 -4.49
CA THR A 249 23.88 -4.36 -3.61
C THR A 249 25.10 -5.10 -3.07
N PHE A 250 24.93 -6.36 -2.69
CA PHE A 250 26.00 -7.18 -2.13
C PHE A 250 26.83 -7.91 -3.20
N GLY A 251 26.56 -7.67 -4.49
CA GLY A 251 27.23 -8.36 -5.59
C GLY A 251 27.11 -9.87 -5.51
N MET A 252 26.00 -10.38 -4.93
CA MET A 252 25.81 -11.82 -4.76
C MET A 252 25.57 -12.46 -6.12
N THR A 253 26.35 -13.48 -6.45
CA THR A 253 26.20 -14.25 -7.70
C THR A 253 25.79 -15.69 -7.39
N GLY A 254 24.77 -16.20 -8.09
CA GLY A 254 24.32 -17.60 -8.01
C GLY A 254 22.83 -17.76 -7.72
N GLY A 255 22.21 -18.80 -8.27
CA GLY A 255 20.75 -19.03 -8.21
C GLY A 255 20.18 -19.30 -6.81
N SER A 256 21.02 -19.57 -5.79
CA SER A 256 20.57 -19.78 -4.41
C SER A 256 20.46 -18.49 -3.59
N ALA A 257 21.09 -17.39 -4.01
CA ALA A 257 21.19 -16.17 -3.21
C ALA A 257 19.81 -15.57 -2.87
N ARG A 258 18.92 -15.47 -3.87
CA ARG A 258 17.55 -14.97 -3.68
C ARG A 258 16.72 -15.89 -2.80
N THR A 259 16.91 -17.21 -2.92
CA THR A 259 16.22 -18.20 -2.07
C THR A 259 16.64 -18.05 -0.60
N ILE A 260 17.93 -17.88 -0.33
CA ILE A 260 18.45 -17.68 1.03
C ILE A 260 17.87 -16.40 1.64
N ILE A 261 17.88 -15.29 0.89
CA ILE A 261 17.29 -14.02 1.35
C ILE A 261 15.79 -14.19 1.63
N GLY A 262 15.07 -14.87 0.75
CA GLY A 262 13.65 -15.18 0.95
C GLY A 262 13.39 -15.98 2.23
N ILE A 263 14.22 -16.99 2.54
CA ILE A 263 14.11 -17.77 3.79
C ILE A 263 14.35 -16.89 5.02
N ILE A 264 15.38 -16.03 4.99
CA ILE A 264 15.68 -15.10 6.08
C ILE A 264 14.50 -14.14 6.30
N MET A 265 13.97 -13.57 5.22
CA MET A 265 12.81 -12.68 5.28
C MET A 265 11.56 -13.40 5.80
N MET A 266 11.30 -14.63 5.36
CA MET A 266 10.19 -15.46 5.83
C MET A 266 10.26 -15.68 7.35
N ILE A 267 11.43 -16.01 7.90
CA ILE A 267 11.60 -16.21 9.34
C ILE A 267 11.36 -14.90 10.09
N PHE A 268 11.92 -13.80 9.58
CA PHE A 268 11.80 -12.48 10.21
C PHE A 268 10.34 -11.99 10.23
N VAL A 269 9.65 -12.04 9.10
CA VAL A 269 8.23 -11.68 8.97
C VAL A 269 7.36 -12.63 9.78
N GLY A 270 7.64 -13.94 9.76
CA GLY A 270 6.92 -14.93 10.56
C GLY A 270 6.97 -14.64 12.07
N ILE A 271 8.10 -14.16 12.59
CA ILE A 271 8.22 -13.73 13.99
C ILE A 271 7.26 -12.57 14.31
N ILE A 272 7.02 -11.65 13.36
CA ILE A 272 6.12 -10.51 13.52
C ILE A 272 4.65 -10.97 13.51
N ILE A 273 4.26 -11.75 12.49
CA ILE A 273 2.86 -12.13 12.24
C ILE A 273 2.30 -13.09 13.30
N ILE A 274 3.11 -14.04 13.81
CA ILE A 274 2.64 -15.05 14.80
C ILE A 274 2.10 -14.40 16.09
N GLY A 275 2.46 -13.14 16.39
CA GLY A 275 1.94 -12.40 17.53
C GLY A 275 0.57 -11.75 17.34
N GLY A 276 -0.06 -11.88 16.16
CA GLY A 276 -1.34 -11.27 15.84
C GLY A 276 -1.28 -9.75 15.66
N ILE A 277 -2.44 -9.11 15.50
CA ILE A 277 -2.55 -7.69 15.13
C ILE A 277 -1.85 -6.75 16.13
N LYS A 278 -1.86 -7.08 17.43
CA LYS A 278 -1.16 -6.28 18.45
C LYS A 278 0.34 -6.23 18.23
N ARG A 279 0.96 -7.34 17.80
CA ARG A 279 2.40 -7.39 17.51
C ARG A 279 2.72 -6.70 16.19
N ILE A 280 1.89 -6.91 15.17
CA ILE A 280 2.00 -6.22 13.88
C ILE A 280 1.98 -4.71 14.11
N ALA A 281 0.95 -4.20 14.79
CA ALA A 281 0.80 -2.79 15.14
C ALA A 281 1.98 -2.22 15.94
N ALA A 282 2.48 -2.95 16.93
CA ALA A 282 3.63 -2.51 17.74
C ALA A 282 4.94 -2.42 16.94
N VAL A 283 5.05 -3.13 15.81
CA VAL A 283 6.18 -3.07 14.90
C VAL A 283 5.97 -1.98 13.85
N THR A 284 4.80 -1.95 13.21
CA THR A 284 4.47 -0.97 12.15
C THR A 284 4.44 0.46 12.67
N GLU A 285 3.98 0.70 13.91
CA GLU A 285 4.00 2.04 14.54
C GLU A 285 5.41 2.66 14.64
N LYS A 286 6.47 1.83 14.58
CA LYS A 286 7.87 2.25 14.62
C LYS A 286 8.50 2.25 13.23
N ILE A 287 8.33 1.16 12.49
CA ILE A 287 8.97 0.97 11.18
C ILE A 287 8.40 1.95 10.15
N VAL A 288 7.08 2.12 10.09
CA VAL A 288 6.42 2.91 9.04
C VAL A 288 6.79 4.39 9.11
N PRO A 289 6.72 5.08 10.26
CA PRO A 289 7.16 6.46 10.33
C PRO A 289 8.66 6.61 10.03
N PHE A 290 9.48 5.66 10.50
CA PHE A 290 10.93 5.70 10.26
C PHE A 290 11.27 5.55 8.77
N MET A 291 10.72 4.53 8.09
CA MET A 291 10.99 4.29 6.67
C MET A 291 10.44 5.42 5.79
N ALA A 292 9.24 5.93 6.10
CA ALA A 292 8.62 7.02 5.35
C ALA A 292 9.42 8.32 5.52
N LEU A 293 9.79 8.67 6.75
CA LEU A 293 10.59 9.87 7.02
C LEU A 293 11.97 9.78 6.37
N MET A 294 12.65 8.64 6.49
CA MET A 294 13.94 8.40 5.86
C MET A 294 13.85 8.64 4.34
N TYR A 295 12.86 8.03 3.67
CA TYR A 295 12.66 8.17 2.23
C TYR A 295 12.29 9.60 1.82
N VAL A 296 11.33 10.22 2.52
CA VAL A 296 10.90 11.60 2.27
C VAL A 296 12.06 12.58 2.43
N LEU A 297 12.90 12.43 3.46
CA LEU A 297 14.07 13.30 3.65
C LEU A 297 15.06 13.19 2.49
N ALA A 298 15.29 11.99 1.95
CA ALA A 298 16.14 11.82 0.77
C ALA A 298 15.52 12.49 -0.47
N CYS A 299 14.22 12.32 -0.70
CA CYS A 299 13.54 13.02 -1.79
C CYS A 299 13.61 14.54 -1.63
N VAL A 300 13.34 15.06 -0.43
CA VAL A 300 13.41 16.51 -0.13
C VAL A 300 14.83 17.03 -0.34
N TYR A 301 15.86 16.28 0.06
CA TYR A 301 17.26 16.63 -0.21
C TYR A 301 17.54 16.73 -1.71
N ILE A 302 17.12 15.75 -2.51
CA ILE A 302 17.33 15.75 -3.97
C ILE A 302 16.57 16.92 -4.62
N ILE A 303 15.29 17.07 -4.31
CA ILE A 303 14.43 18.13 -4.84
C ILE A 303 14.98 19.51 -4.44
N GLY A 304 15.39 19.68 -3.19
CA GLY A 304 15.96 20.93 -2.69
C GLY A 304 17.33 21.27 -3.30
N SER A 305 18.18 20.26 -3.53
CA SER A 305 19.48 20.45 -4.20
C SER A 305 19.33 20.76 -5.70
N ASN A 306 18.17 20.48 -6.27
CA ASN A 306 17.82 20.70 -7.67
C ASN A 306 16.61 21.63 -7.80
N PHE A 307 16.48 22.59 -6.87
CA PHE A 307 15.27 23.42 -6.75
C PHE A 307 14.93 24.19 -8.03
N SER A 308 15.94 24.58 -8.81
CA SER A 308 15.78 25.29 -10.09
C SER A 308 15.10 24.47 -11.19
N PHE A 309 14.93 23.16 -11.02
CA PHE A 309 14.25 22.29 -11.98
C PHE A 309 12.84 21.90 -11.52
N VAL A 310 12.39 22.39 -10.37
CA VAL A 310 11.12 21.98 -9.77
C VAL A 310 9.93 22.56 -10.54
N ASP A 311 10.02 23.82 -10.95
CA ASP A 311 9.03 24.47 -11.80
C ASP A 311 8.93 23.81 -13.17
N ASP A 312 10.06 23.47 -13.79
CA ASP A 312 10.12 22.69 -15.04
C ASP A 312 9.46 21.32 -14.86
N ALA A 313 9.77 20.60 -13.78
CA ALA A 313 9.20 19.29 -13.50
C ALA A 313 7.67 19.35 -13.34
N PHE A 314 7.14 20.33 -12.59
CA PHE A 314 5.70 20.55 -12.52
C PHE A 314 5.12 20.97 -13.88
N GLY A 315 5.81 21.83 -14.62
CA GLY A 315 5.45 22.19 -15.99
C GLY A 315 5.27 20.97 -16.89
N MET A 316 6.21 20.02 -16.85
CA MET A 316 6.13 18.75 -17.56
C MET A 316 4.94 17.91 -17.11
N ILE A 317 4.70 17.79 -15.79
CA ILE A 317 3.55 17.06 -15.24
C ILE A 317 2.24 17.62 -15.79
N PHE A 318 2.02 18.93 -15.75
CA PHE A 318 0.77 19.54 -16.21
C PHE A 318 0.62 19.48 -17.74
N THR A 319 1.64 19.90 -18.48
CA THR A 319 1.56 19.95 -19.94
C THR A 319 1.36 18.58 -20.57
N GLN A 320 2.04 17.55 -20.05
CA GLN A 320 1.93 16.19 -20.57
C GLN A 320 0.66 15.48 -20.09
N ALA A 321 0.12 15.82 -18.91
CA ALA A 321 -1.15 15.28 -18.44
C ALA A 321 -2.33 15.65 -19.33
N PHE A 322 -2.25 16.79 -20.01
CA PHE A 322 -3.31 17.35 -20.85
C PHE A 322 -2.91 17.49 -22.32
N ASN A 323 -1.82 16.86 -22.78
CA ASN A 323 -1.28 17.10 -24.11
C ASN A 323 -2.26 16.67 -25.22
N PRO A 324 -2.88 17.61 -25.97
CA PRO A 324 -3.84 17.29 -27.02
C PRO A 324 -3.16 16.78 -28.30
N GLN A 325 -1.87 17.07 -28.48
CA GLN A 325 -1.09 16.75 -29.69
C GLN A 325 -0.84 15.24 -29.82
N ALA A 326 -0.89 14.49 -28.71
CA ALA A 326 -0.85 13.03 -28.69
C ALA A 326 -2.19 12.37 -29.11
N GLY A 327 -3.21 13.18 -29.43
CA GLY A 327 -4.56 12.72 -29.74
C GLY A 327 -5.31 12.20 -28.52
N LEU A 328 -6.60 11.87 -28.71
CA LEU A 328 -7.47 11.38 -27.62
C LEU A 328 -6.95 10.07 -27.00
N GLY A 329 -6.32 9.21 -27.80
CA GLY A 329 -5.71 7.95 -27.33
C GLY A 329 -4.50 8.17 -26.41
N GLY A 330 -3.65 9.15 -26.70
CA GLY A 330 -2.52 9.52 -25.85
C GLY A 330 -2.97 10.07 -24.50
N LEU A 331 -3.92 11.02 -24.51
CA LEU A 331 -4.50 11.59 -23.28
C LEU A 331 -5.11 10.51 -22.38
N LEU A 332 -5.93 9.62 -22.97
CA LEU A 332 -6.55 8.52 -22.22
C LEU A 332 -5.51 7.53 -21.69
N GLY A 333 -4.44 7.24 -22.44
CA GLY A 333 -3.36 6.36 -22.00
C GLY A 333 -2.61 6.87 -20.76
N VAL A 334 -2.28 8.17 -20.75
CA VAL A 334 -1.63 8.83 -19.60
C VAL A 334 -2.55 8.83 -18.37
N LEU A 335 -3.83 9.13 -18.57
CA LEU A 335 -4.85 9.09 -17.52
C LEU A 335 -4.98 7.68 -16.93
N ILE A 336 -5.20 6.67 -17.77
CA ILE A 336 -5.36 5.28 -17.35
C ILE A 336 -4.13 4.82 -16.56
N THR A 337 -2.93 5.14 -17.04
CA THR A 337 -1.67 4.79 -16.37
C THR A 337 -1.61 5.39 -14.98
N GLY A 338 -1.92 6.69 -14.84
CA GLY A 338 -1.89 7.35 -13.55
C GLY A 338 -2.94 6.82 -12.57
N PHE A 339 -4.19 6.67 -13.00
CA PHE A 339 -5.26 6.11 -12.16
C PHE A 339 -5.00 4.67 -11.76
N ARG A 340 -4.54 3.82 -12.69
CA ARG A 340 -4.17 2.43 -12.40
C ARG A 340 -3.09 2.41 -11.31
N ARG A 341 -2.04 3.22 -11.46
CA ARG A 341 -0.95 3.24 -10.48
C ARG A 341 -1.43 3.71 -9.11
N ALA A 342 -2.19 4.81 -9.05
CA ALA A 342 -2.69 5.32 -7.78
C ALA A 342 -3.62 4.32 -7.08
N ALA A 343 -4.55 3.69 -7.80
CA ALA A 343 -5.44 2.67 -7.24
C ALA A 343 -4.67 1.48 -6.65
N PHE A 344 -3.58 1.05 -7.30
CA PHE A 344 -2.69 0.01 -6.76
C PHE A 344 -1.77 0.50 -5.64
N SER A 345 -1.50 1.79 -5.52
CA SER A 345 -0.62 2.33 -4.48
C SER A 345 -1.36 2.50 -3.16
N ASN A 346 -2.47 3.24 -3.17
CA ASN A 346 -3.21 3.55 -1.94
C ASN A 346 -4.32 2.53 -1.61
N GLU A 347 -4.59 1.58 -2.51
CA GLU A 347 -5.61 0.55 -2.36
C GLU A 347 -7.03 1.10 -2.08
N ALA A 348 -7.33 2.34 -2.48
CA ALA A 348 -8.66 2.90 -2.33
C ALA A 348 -9.66 2.14 -3.21
N GLY A 349 -10.72 1.59 -2.60
CA GLY A 349 -11.70 0.76 -3.30
C GLY A 349 -11.36 -0.72 -3.34
N ALA A 350 -10.18 -1.14 -2.87
CA ALA A 350 -9.82 -2.54 -2.72
C ALA A 350 -10.39 -3.17 -1.43
N GLY A 351 -10.74 -2.36 -0.44
CA GLY A 351 -11.35 -2.78 0.82
C GLY A 351 -10.41 -3.41 1.88
N SER A 352 -9.17 -3.76 1.53
CA SER A 352 -8.16 -4.37 2.42
C SER A 352 -7.86 -3.55 3.69
N ALA A 353 -7.63 -2.24 3.57
CA ALA A 353 -7.27 -1.39 4.70
C ALA A 353 -8.34 -1.35 5.80
N SER A 354 -9.61 -1.53 5.42
CA SER A 354 -10.71 -1.58 6.40
C SER A 354 -10.60 -2.75 7.38
N ILE A 355 -9.82 -3.80 7.05
CA ILE A 355 -9.51 -4.92 7.95
C ILE A 355 -8.62 -4.46 9.10
N ALA A 356 -7.53 -3.75 8.81
CA ALA A 356 -6.63 -3.21 9.83
C ALA A 356 -7.34 -2.14 10.68
N HIS A 357 -8.06 -1.23 10.01
CA HIS A 357 -8.82 -0.17 10.67
C HIS A 357 -9.99 -0.69 11.52
N ALA A 358 -10.58 -1.85 11.18
CA ALA A 358 -11.60 -2.45 12.02
C ALA A 358 -11.11 -2.77 13.43
N ALA A 359 -9.82 -3.03 13.63
CA ALA A 359 -9.24 -3.40 14.92
C ALA A 359 -9.04 -2.21 15.89
N VAL A 360 -9.39 -0.98 15.50
CA VAL A 360 -9.13 0.22 16.32
C VAL A 360 -10.03 0.31 17.58
N LYS A 361 -9.51 0.90 18.65
CA LYS A 361 -10.28 1.22 19.86
C LYS A 361 -11.08 2.51 19.69
N THR A 362 -12.25 2.42 19.06
CA THR A 362 -13.21 3.53 18.94
C THR A 362 -14.63 3.04 19.07
N LYS A 363 -15.51 3.86 19.66
CA LYS A 363 -16.97 3.65 19.59
C LYS A 363 -17.61 4.33 18.38
N TYR A 364 -16.88 5.25 17.75
CA TYR A 364 -17.37 6.04 16.64
C TYR A 364 -16.76 5.57 15.33
N ALA A 365 -17.48 4.79 14.56
CA ALA A 365 -17.02 4.29 13.26
C ALA A 365 -16.49 5.39 12.32
N ALA A 366 -17.14 6.56 12.34
CA ALA A 366 -16.72 7.70 11.53
C ALA A 366 -15.38 8.32 11.97
N SER A 367 -14.96 8.18 13.24
CA SER A 367 -13.65 8.68 13.67
C SER A 367 -12.53 7.95 12.95
N GLU A 368 -12.69 6.65 12.72
CA GLU A 368 -11.70 5.86 11.99
C GLU A 368 -11.75 6.09 10.49
N GLY A 369 -12.94 6.26 9.91
CA GLY A 369 -13.05 6.75 8.53
C GLY A 369 -12.26 8.04 8.31
N LEU A 370 -12.28 8.97 9.28
CA LEU A 370 -11.49 10.19 9.19
C LEU A 370 -9.99 9.91 9.23
N VAL A 371 -9.52 9.02 10.11
CA VAL A 371 -8.10 8.65 10.18
C VAL A 371 -7.63 8.04 8.85
N ALA A 372 -8.45 7.17 8.24
CA ALA A 372 -8.17 6.53 6.95
C ALA A 372 -8.06 7.52 5.77
N LEU A 373 -8.52 8.78 5.91
CA LEU A 373 -8.26 9.83 4.91
C LEU A 373 -6.74 10.06 4.72
N LEU A 374 -5.95 9.85 5.76
CA LEU A 374 -4.52 10.15 5.75
C LEU A 374 -3.73 9.13 4.92
N GLU A 375 -4.25 7.92 4.72
CA GLU A 375 -3.60 6.86 3.96
C GLU A 375 -3.29 7.28 2.50
N PRO A 376 -4.28 7.55 1.63
CA PRO A 376 -3.98 7.92 0.24
C PRO A 376 -3.18 9.23 0.13
N PHE A 377 -3.32 10.12 1.11
CA PHE A 377 -2.56 11.36 1.16
C PHE A 377 -1.06 11.09 1.40
N ILE A 378 -0.71 10.33 2.44
CA ILE A 378 0.68 9.97 2.74
C ILE A 378 1.29 9.16 1.59
N ASP A 379 0.58 8.14 1.14
CA ASP A 379 1.04 7.18 0.13
C ASP A 379 1.22 7.82 -1.26
N THR A 380 0.12 8.33 -1.83
CA THR A 380 0.08 8.74 -3.23
C THR A 380 0.39 10.23 -3.38
N VAL A 381 -0.23 11.09 -2.57
CA VAL A 381 -0.11 12.54 -2.74
C VAL A 381 1.27 13.05 -2.30
N VAL A 382 1.85 12.47 -1.25
CA VAL A 382 3.17 12.86 -0.75
C VAL A 382 4.27 11.95 -1.31
N ILE A 383 4.31 10.68 -0.91
CA ILE A 383 5.45 9.79 -1.21
C ILE A 383 5.57 9.56 -2.72
N CYS A 384 4.50 9.15 -3.41
CA CYS A 384 4.58 8.90 -4.85
C CYS A 384 4.89 10.17 -5.66
N THR A 385 4.36 11.33 -5.27
CA THR A 385 4.70 12.61 -5.93
C THR A 385 6.17 12.95 -5.75
N MET A 386 6.73 12.75 -4.57
CA MET A 386 8.15 12.96 -4.32
C MET A 386 9.02 12.02 -5.15
N THR A 387 8.68 10.73 -5.23
CA THR A 387 9.36 9.78 -6.12
C THR A 387 9.28 10.26 -7.57
N ALA A 388 8.11 10.69 -8.01
CA ALA A 388 7.89 11.17 -9.37
C ALA A 388 8.75 12.40 -9.69
N LEU A 389 8.78 13.39 -8.80
CA LEU A 389 9.59 14.59 -8.97
C LEU A 389 11.08 14.26 -9.06
N VAL A 390 11.59 13.35 -8.22
CA VAL A 390 12.99 12.90 -8.30
C VAL A 390 13.31 12.29 -9.67
N ILE A 391 12.42 11.44 -10.21
CA ILE A 391 12.61 10.80 -11.52
C ILE A 391 12.51 11.81 -12.67
N ILE A 392 11.55 12.74 -12.60
CA ILE A 392 11.33 13.76 -13.63
C ILE A 392 12.51 14.75 -13.64
N ILE A 393 13.00 15.18 -12.48
CA ILE A 393 14.20 16.03 -12.37
C ILE A 393 15.43 15.29 -12.91
N PHE A 394 15.57 14.00 -12.59
CA PHE A 394 16.68 13.17 -13.06
C PHE A 394 16.75 13.10 -14.59
N ASN A 395 15.60 13.01 -15.27
CA ASN A 395 15.44 12.95 -16.73
C ASN A 395 14.80 14.22 -17.32
N GLY A 396 15.05 15.40 -16.72
CA GLY A 396 14.33 16.64 -17.06
C GLY A 396 14.60 17.13 -18.48
N ASP A 397 15.79 16.87 -19.00
CA ASP A 397 16.19 17.17 -20.39
C ASP A 397 15.88 16.03 -21.37
N ASN A 398 15.27 14.94 -20.90
CA ASN A 398 14.96 13.73 -21.66
C ASN A 398 16.19 13.09 -22.33
N THR A 399 17.38 13.27 -21.75
CA THR A 399 18.64 12.70 -22.28
C THR A 399 19.06 11.40 -21.62
N VAL A 400 18.53 11.12 -20.41
CA VAL A 400 18.94 9.95 -19.64
C VAL A 400 18.21 8.71 -20.11
N PHE A 401 16.92 8.84 -20.41
CA PHE A 401 16.12 7.79 -21.02
C PHE A 401 14.90 8.35 -21.75
N ASP A 402 14.38 7.58 -22.70
CA ASP A 402 13.12 7.90 -23.38
C ASP A 402 11.90 7.36 -22.61
N TYR A 403 10.87 8.21 -22.46
CA TYR A 403 9.55 7.77 -21.99
C TYR A 403 8.84 6.92 -23.06
N GLY A 404 7.92 6.05 -22.62
CA GLY A 404 7.13 5.17 -23.50
C GLY A 404 7.68 3.75 -23.66
N GLY A 405 8.60 3.33 -22.78
CA GLY A 405 9.22 2.00 -22.82
C GLY A 405 8.20 0.85 -22.76
N VAL A 406 8.36 -0.17 -23.61
CA VAL A 406 7.51 -1.37 -23.62
C VAL A 406 7.71 -2.16 -22.34
N GLY A 407 6.63 -2.38 -21.59
CA GLY A 407 6.69 -3.03 -20.26
C GLY A 407 7.33 -2.16 -19.18
N GLY A 408 7.55 -0.86 -19.44
CA GLY A 408 8.15 0.11 -18.52
C GLY A 408 9.63 -0.12 -18.21
N LYS A 409 10.32 -0.81 -19.11
CA LYS A 409 11.78 -0.86 -19.21
C LYS A 409 12.28 0.37 -19.95
N VAL A 410 13.32 1.01 -19.42
CA VAL A 410 14.01 2.14 -20.05
C VAL A 410 15.51 1.84 -20.14
N LEU A 411 16.20 2.48 -21.09
CA LEU A 411 17.65 2.35 -21.24
C LEU A 411 18.32 3.50 -20.52
N ILE A 412 19.16 3.20 -19.53
CA ILE A 412 20.05 4.17 -18.86
C ILE A 412 21.48 3.68 -19.10
N ASP A 413 22.32 4.51 -19.71
CA ASP A 413 23.70 4.18 -20.07
C ASP A 413 23.84 2.83 -20.83
N GLY A 414 22.89 2.57 -21.74
CA GLY A 414 22.85 1.34 -22.54
C GLY A 414 22.37 0.08 -21.78
N THR A 415 22.02 0.21 -20.49
CA THR A 415 21.51 -0.88 -19.68
C THR A 415 19.99 -0.77 -19.51
N ALA A 416 19.28 -1.87 -19.77
CA ALA A 416 17.85 -1.94 -19.54
C ALA A 416 17.55 -2.00 -18.04
N VAL A 417 16.83 -0.99 -17.54
CA VAL A 417 16.41 -0.89 -16.15
C VAL A 417 14.89 -0.73 -16.06
N GLU A 418 14.31 -1.21 -14.96
CA GLU A 418 12.86 -1.10 -14.71
C GLU A 418 12.58 -0.87 -13.24
N GLY A 419 11.39 -0.32 -12.97
CA GLY A 419 10.86 -0.18 -11.61
C GLY A 419 11.86 0.46 -10.64
N ALA A 420 12.21 -0.25 -9.57
CA ALA A 420 13.10 0.25 -8.53
C ALA A 420 14.50 0.62 -9.07
N GLY A 421 14.94 0.00 -10.17
CA GLY A 421 16.23 0.32 -10.80
C GLY A 421 16.29 1.75 -11.35
N ILE A 422 15.18 2.25 -11.89
CA ILE A 422 15.09 3.65 -12.39
C ILE A 422 15.20 4.62 -11.20
N THR A 423 14.46 4.36 -10.12
CA THR A 423 14.53 5.17 -8.90
C THR A 423 15.92 5.10 -8.27
N ALA A 424 16.56 3.93 -8.31
CA ALA A 424 17.93 3.76 -7.82
C ALA A 424 18.96 4.55 -8.63
N ALA A 425 18.84 4.56 -9.95
CA ALA A 425 19.66 5.39 -10.83
C ALA A 425 19.47 6.88 -10.52
N ALA A 426 18.21 7.31 -10.38
CA ALA A 426 17.89 8.71 -10.06
C ALA A 426 18.49 9.16 -8.72
N PHE A 427 18.35 8.36 -7.66
CA PHE A 427 18.94 8.68 -6.36
C PHE A 427 20.48 8.65 -6.39
N SER A 428 21.07 7.70 -7.11
CA SER A 428 22.53 7.55 -7.20
C SER A 428 23.22 8.72 -7.89
N LYS A 429 22.52 9.44 -8.79
CA LYS A 429 23.03 10.69 -9.38
C LYS A 429 23.27 11.79 -8.34
N TYR A 430 22.46 11.84 -7.29
CA TYR A 430 22.43 12.97 -6.34
C TYR A 430 22.93 12.63 -4.94
N ILE A 431 22.94 11.35 -4.56
CA ILE A 431 23.38 10.88 -3.24
C ILE A 431 24.48 9.84 -3.45
N SER A 432 25.71 10.16 -3.04
CA SER A 432 26.88 9.28 -3.22
C SER A 432 26.78 7.94 -2.48
N PHE A 433 25.99 7.88 -1.40
CA PHE A 433 25.68 6.66 -0.63
C PHE A 433 24.28 6.10 -0.90
N ALA A 434 23.66 6.44 -2.05
CA ALA A 434 22.30 6.04 -2.40
C ALA A 434 22.08 4.52 -2.36
N GLY A 435 23.08 3.72 -2.76
CA GLY A 435 22.97 2.26 -2.85
C GLY A 435 22.57 1.61 -1.51
N PRO A 436 23.42 1.67 -0.46
CA PRO A 436 23.08 1.12 0.85
C PRO A 436 21.81 1.72 1.45
N PHE A 437 21.59 3.03 1.26
CA PHE A 437 20.40 3.72 1.75
C PHE A 437 19.11 3.16 1.13
N LEU A 438 19.05 3.05 -0.20
CA LEU A 438 17.90 2.51 -0.91
C LEU A 438 17.67 1.05 -0.61
N THR A 439 18.73 0.28 -0.41
CA THR A 439 18.61 -1.13 -0.01
C THR A 439 17.95 -1.28 1.34
N ILE A 440 18.32 -0.43 2.32
CA ILE A 440 17.64 -0.38 3.61
C ILE A 440 16.17 0.03 3.42
N ALA A 441 15.90 1.07 2.62
CA ALA A 441 14.54 1.53 2.36
C ALA A 441 13.68 0.43 1.72
N VAL A 442 14.12 -0.19 0.63
CA VAL A 442 13.39 -1.26 -0.08
C VAL A 442 13.12 -2.46 0.83
N VAL A 443 14.08 -2.83 1.69
CA VAL A 443 13.87 -3.91 2.66
C VAL A 443 12.85 -3.51 3.72
N LEU A 444 12.93 -2.30 4.29
CA LEU A 444 11.97 -1.83 5.29
C LEU A 444 10.56 -1.72 4.72
N PHE A 445 10.42 -1.18 3.51
CA PHE A 445 9.14 -1.07 2.81
C PHE A 445 8.57 -2.48 2.57
N ALA A 446 9.36 -3.41 2.02
CA ALA A 446 8.93 -4.79 1.82
C ALA A 446 8.48 -5.47 3.12
N VAL A 447 9.30 -5.39 4.17
CA VAL A 447 9.02 -5.98 5.49
C VAL A 447 7.80 -5.37 6.15
N SER A 448 7.52 -4.09 5.91
CA SER A 448 6.35 -3.43 6.49
C SER A 448 5.05 -3.85 5.79
N THR A 449 5.12 -4.15 4.49
CA THR A 449 3.97 -4.54 3.67
C THR A 449 3.60 -6.01 3.83
N MET A 450 4.59 -6.88 4.04
CA MET A 450 4.40 -8.31 4.33
C MET A 450 4.00 -8.55 5.78
#